data_AF-A0A1I4I3R8-F1
#
_entry.id   AF-A0A1I4I3R8-F1
#
_cell.length_a   1.000
_cell.length_b   1.000
_cell.length_c   1.000
_cell.angle_alpha   90.00
_cell.angle_beta   90.00
_cell.angle_gamma   90.00
#
_symmetry.space_group_name_H-M   'P 1'
#
loop_
_entity.id
_entity.type
_entity.pdbx_description
1 polymer ?
#
loop_
_entity_poly.entity_id
_entity_poly.type
_entity_poly.pdbx_seq_one_letter_code
_entity_poly.pdbx_strand_id
1 'polypeptide(L)'
;MTAAEFEAILETVAERLNRDVTADKSMHKPAIFEAQVRHRISERLVELGFDPALDEQVQAFPDIVIGNFGVEVKATESDSWRCIANSVSEGKRSAAVDNIYIMYGKMGGTPQVRFADYGDSIIHVRTSHVPRFEIEIGSERSLFDQIGTTYEDFRKLDMHDKMTHIREYARGRLNEGERLWWLEDKPEDEQTHTLSMEIRLYMDLPQDEKRAIRAEAVLLCPQVCGGGRQRRKYTDPVSYMMSYRGVLCPQARDLFSAGSVAGPARGGHYVERSIMAIQDEMREAAAYLEPALFVEYWGSDVPPDQRIIEWLKRADVYAVDFTPSQNLFLTEQRIEQSKNVSGV
;
A
#
# COMPACT_ATOMS: atom_id res chain seq x y z
N MET A 1 19.78 26.80 -23.84
CA MET A 1 19.76 27.00 -22.38
C MET A 1 20.15 25.67 -21.73
N THR A 2 21.15 25.70 -20.86
CA THR A 2 21.59 24.54 -20.06
C THR A 2 20.77 24.43 -18.77
N ALA A 3 20.85 23.29 -18.07
CA ALA A 3 20.17 23.12 -16.79
C ALA A 3 20.63 24.17 -15.76
N ALA A 4 21.95 24.39 -15.63
CA ALA A 4 22.50 25.39 -14.72
C ALA A 4 22.06 26.83 -15.05
N GLU A 5 21.95 27.19 -16.33
CA GLU A 5 21.39 28.49 -16.74
C GLU A 5 19.92 28.62 -16.34
N PHE A 6 19.15 27.54 -16.49
CA PHE A 6 17.74 27.53 -16.13
C PHE A 6 17.52 27.57 -14.61
N GLU A 7 18.31 26.83 -13.84
CA GLU A 7 18.31 26.90 -12.38
C GLU A 7 18.63 28.31 -11.87
N ALA A 8 19.59 29.01 -12.49
CA ALA A 8 19.89 30.41 -12.15
C ALA A 8 18.71 31.36 -12.44
N ILE A 9 17.91 31.07 -13.47
CA ILE A 9 16.65 31.77 -13.74
C ILE A 9 15.65 31.48 -12.62
N LEU A 10 15.44 30.21 -12.26
CA LEU A 10 14.51 29.80 -11.21
C LEU A 10 14.88 30.37 -9.83
N GLU A 11 16.16 30.43 -9.49
CA GLU A 11 16.67 31.07 -8.27
C GLU A 11 16.27 32.54 -8.23
N THR A 12 16.56 33.29 -9.29
CA THR A 12 16.19 34.71 -9.40
C THR A 12 14.68 34.91 -9.30
N VAL A 13 13.90 34.02 -9.93
CA VAL A 13 12.44 34.04 -9.90
C VAL A 13 11.92 33.75 -8.49
N ALA A 14 12.47 32.74 -7.80
CA ALA A 14 12.10 32.41 -6.43
C ALA A 14 12.39 33.58 -5.47
N GLU A 15 13.52 34.27 -5.60
CA GLU A 15 13.85 35.47 -4.81
C GLU A 15 12.85 36.62 -5.05
N ARG A 16 12.38 36.81 -6.28
CA ARG A 16 11.33 37.80 -6.61
C ARG A 16 9.99 37.39 -5.99
N LEU A 17 9.59 36.13 -6.18
CA LEU A 17 8.34 35.60 -5.65
C LEU A 17 8.31 35.64 -4.11
N ASN A 18 9.43 35.39 -3.42
CA ASN A 18 9.52 35.53 -1.97
C ASN A 18 9.18 36.96 -1.49
N ARG A 19 9.66 37.98 -2.21
CA ARG A 19 9.30 39.38 -1.93
C ARG A 19 7.82 39.62 -2.21
N ASP A 20 7.32 39.10 -3.31
CA ASP A 20 5.93 39.28 -3.74
C ASP A 20 4.93 38.65 -2.75
N VAL A 21 5.11 37.38 -2.35
CA VAL A 21 4.19 36.68 -1.40
C VAL A 21 4.23 37.26 0.02
N THR A 22 5.30 37.98 0.36
CA THR A 22 5.43 38.71 1.63
C THR A 22 4.71 40.05 1.56
N ALA A 23 4.76 40.72 0.41
CA ALA A 23 4.16 42.04 0.19
C ALA A 23 2.64 41.96 -0.08
N ASP A 24 2.17 40.93 -0.79
CA ASP A 24 0.78 40.78 -1.18
C ASP A 24 0.22 39.39 -0.83
N LYS A 25 -0.67 39.37 0.18
CA LYS A 25 -1.38 38.15 0.60
C LYS A 25 -2.36 37.62 -0.44
N SER A 26 -2.76 38.42 -1.43
CA SER A 26 -3.63 37.95 -2.52
C SER A 26 -2.98 36.79 -3.28
N MET A 27 -1.65 36.77 -3.36
CA MET A 27 -0.86 35.72 -3.99
C MET A 27 -0.87 34.38 -3.24
N HIS A 28 -1.43 34.31 -2.04
CA HIS A 28 -1.53 33.03 -1.32
C HIS A 28 -2.56 32.09 -1.97
N LYS A 29 -3.43 32.62 -2.84
CA LYS A 29 -4.36 31.82 -3.64
C LYS A 29 -3.61 31.06 -4.74
N PRO A 30 -3.75 29.72 -4.87
CA PRO A 30 -2.99 28.92 -5.82
C PRO A 30 -3.03 29.42 -7.27
N ALA A 31 -4.21 29.79 -7.78
CA ALA A 31 -4.35 30.29 -9.15
C ALA A 31 -3.64 31.64 -9.38
N ILE A 32 -3.60 32.51 -8.36
CA ILE A 32 -2.88 33.79 -8.45
C ILE A 32 -1.38 33.53 -8.37
N PHE A 33 -0.95 32.63 -7.47
CA PHE A 33 0.44 32.22 -7.38
C PHE A 33 0.97 31.65 -8.70
N GLU A 34 0.26 30.71 -9.32
CA GLU A 34 0.62 30.12 -10.61
C GLU A 34 0.75 31.18 -11.72
N ALA A 35 -0.23 32.09 -11.82
CA ALA A 35 -0.17 33.19 -12.78
C ALA A 35 1.05 34.10 -12.53
N GLN A 36 1.41 34.36 -11.27
CA GLN A 36 2.59 35.14 -10.92
C GLN A 36 3.90 34.41 -11.20
N VAL A 37 3.98 33.10 -10.96
CA VAL A 37 5.14 32.28 -11.35
C VAL A 37 5.36 32.39 -12.86
N ARG A 38 4.30 32.19 -13.65
CA ARG A 38 4.34 32.33 -15.11
C ARG A 38 4.82 33.71 -15.54
N HIS A 39 4.29 34.76 -14.92
CA HIS A 39 4.67 36.14 -15.21
C HIS A 39 6.16 36.41 -14.89
N ARG A 40 6.63 36.04 -13.69
CA ARG A 40 8.03 36.28 -13.26
C ARG A 40 9.04 35.51 -14.10
N ILE A 41 8.71 34.29 -14.51
CA ILE A 41 9.54 33.52 -15.44
C ILE A 41 9.62 34.23 -16.80
N SER A 42 8.48 34.65 -17.35
CA SER A 42 8.42 35.35 -18.63
C SER A 42 9.24 36.65 -18.61
N GLU A 43 9.07 37.48 -17.57
CA GLU A 43 9.88 38.70 -17.38
C GLU A 43 11.38 38.39 -17.37
N ARG A 44 11.78 37.35 -16.62
CA ARG A 44 13.19 36.98 -16.49
C ARG A 44 13.79 36.45 -17.79
N LEU A 45 13.02 35.70 -18.58
CA LEU A 45 13.44 35.25 -19.92
C LEU A 45 13.68 36.44 -20.85
N VAL A 46 12.76 37.41 -20.89
CA VAL A 46 12.90 38.62 -21.70
C VAL A 46 14.12 39.44 -21.29
N GLU A 47 14.36 39.62 -19.98
CA GLU A 47 15.55 40.33 -19.46
C GLU A 47 16.87 39.72 -19.96
N LEU A 48 16.90 38.41 -20.16
CA LEU A 48 18.06 37.66 -20.62
C LEU A 48 18.12 37.49 -22.15
N GLY A 49 17.15 38.05 -22.87
CA GLY A 49 17.07 37.96 -24.34
C GLY A 49 16.58 36.61 -24.86
N PHE A 50 15.93 35.80 -24.01
CA PHE A 50 15.26 34.58 -24.43
C PHE A 50 13.83 34.87 -24.90
N ASP A 51 13.30 34.01 -25.77
CA ASP A 51 11.90 34.05 -26.16
C ASP A 51 11.01 33.66 -24.97
N PRO A 52 10.08 34.53 -24.54
CA PRO A 52 9.14 34.21 -23.47
C PRO A 52 8.00 33.31 -23.93
N ALA A 53 8.02 32.71 -25.13
CA ALA A 53 6.99 31.80 -25.63
C ALA A 53 6.75 30.61 -24.68
N LEU A 54 5.91 30.85 -23.67
CA LEU A 54 5.36 29.84 -22.77
C LEU A 54 4.16 29.23 -23.47
N ASP A 55 4.17 27.90 -23.60
CA ASP A 55 3.12 27.19 -24.34
C ASP A 55 1.72 27.54 -23.79
N GLU A 56 0.77 27.77 -24.71
CA GLU A 56 -0.59 28.22 -24.39
C GLU A 56 -1.37 27.10 -23.70
N GLN A 57 -1.71 27.25 -22.41
CA GLN A 57 -2.79 26.62 -21.62
C GLN A 57 -3.32 25.21 -22.03
N VAL A 58 -2.54 24.36 -22.69
CA VAL A 58 -2.87 22.94 -22.79
C VAL A 58 -2.75 22.42 -21.37
N GLN A 59 -3.82 21.83 -20.83
CA GLN A 59 -3.77 21.10 -19.56
C GLN A 59 -2.84 19.87 -19.73
N ALA A 60 -1.54 20.12 -19.77
CA ALA A 60 -0.47 19.17 -19.88
C ALA A 60 0.42 19.31 -18.65
N PHE A 61 1.09 18.22 -18.30
CA PHE A 61 2.11 18.23 -17.27
C PHE A 61 3.47 18.46 -17.93
N PRO A 62 4.32 19.38 -17.42
CA PRO A 62 4.10 20.30 -16.29
C PRO A 62 3.34 21.58 -16.66
N ASP A 63 2.94 22.37 -15.65
CA ASP A 63 2.12 23.59 -15.82
C ASP A 63 2.71 24.63 -16.77
N ILE A 64 4.04 24.77 -16.80
CA ILE A 64 4.76 25.73 -17.65
C ILE A 64 5.85 24.98 -18.44
N VAL A 65 5.88 25.14 -19.75
CA VAL A 65 6.86 24.51 -20.66
C VAL A 65 7.73 25.59 -21.31
N ILE A 66 9.05 25.38 -21.31
CA ILE A 66 10.09 26.33 -21.75
C ILE A 66 11.19 25.54 -22.48
N GLY A 67 11.02 25.35 -23.79
CA GLY A 67 11.90 24.46 -24.54
C GLY A 67 11.86 23.04 -23.98
N ASN A 68 13.01 22.51 -23.55
CA ASN A 68 13.12 21.19 -22.93
C ASN A 68 13.00 21.18 -21.40
N PHE A 69 12.71 22.35 -20.80
CA PHE A 69 12.47 22.49 -19.37
C PHE A 69 10.98 22.67 -19.09
N GLY A 70 10.58 22.23 -17.91
CA GLY A 70 9.24 22.49 -17.42
C GLY A 70 9.21 22.83 -15.94
N VAL A 71 8.21 23.61 -15.55
CA VAL A 71 7.99 24.04 -14.17
C VAL A 71 6.58 23.62 -13.76
N GLU A 72 6.50 22.69 -12.82
CA GLU A 72 5.29 22.37 -12.08
C GLU A 72 5.11 23.40 -10.97
N VAL A 73 3.91 23.96 -10.81
CA VAL A 73 3.63 24.94 -9.78
C VAL A 73 2.74 24.33 -8.70
N LYS A 74 3.15 24.51 -7.44
CA LYS A 74 2.34 24.13 -6.29
C LYS A 74 2.38 25.23 -5.24
N ALA A 75 1.24 25.43 -4.58
CA ALA A 75 1.13 26.28 -3.42
C ALA A 75 0.32 25.58 -2.33
N THR A 76 0.66 25.84 -1.07
CA THR A 76 -0.08 25.37 0.09
C THR A 76 -0.31 26.49 1.09
N GLU A 77 -1.47 26.49 1.73
CA GLU A 77 -1.77 27.38 2.86
C GLU A 77 -1.17 26.87 4.18
N SER A 78 -0.69 25.62 4.21
CA SER A 78 -0.06 25.01 5.38
C SER A 78 1.42 25.39 5.51
N ASP A 79 1.97 25.30 6.73
CA ASP A 79 3.40 25.48 6.99
C ASP A 79 4.15 24.16 6.73
N SER A 80 4.12 23.68 5.48
CA SER A 80 4.67 22.39 5.06
C SER A 80 5.36 22.51 3.71
N TRP A 81 6.54 21.91 3.56
CA TRP A 81 7.23 21.73 2.28
C TRP A 81 6.84 20.44 1.55
N ARG A 82 5.87 19.71 2.11
CA ARG A 82 5.40 18.42 1.63
C ARG A 82 4.01 18.54 1.01
N CYS A 83 3.80 17.95 -0.17
CA CYS A 83 2.51 17.93 -0.83
C CYS A 83 2.27 16.70 -1.71
N ILE A 84 1.02 16.52 -2.12
CA ILE A 84 0.65 15.56 -3.16
C ILE A 84 0.88 16.22 -4.52
N ALA A 85 1.57 15.50 -5.41
CA ALA A 85 1.90 15.93 -6.75
C ALA A 85 1.04 15.19 -7.80
N ASN A 86 1.59 15.01 -9.00
CA ASN A 86 0.88 14.43 -10.13
C ASN A 86 0.70 12.90 -9.98
N SER A 87 -0.16 12.33 -10.84
CA SER A 87 -0.30 10.88 -11.00
C SER A 87 1.02 10.23 -11.41
N VAL A 88 1.29 9.05 -10.88
CA VAL A 88 2.43 8.19 -11.27
C VAL A 88 2.41 7.86 -12.77
N SER A 89 1.21 7.81 -13.36
CA SER A 89 1.04 7.55 -14.80
C SER A 89 1.51 8.71 -15.69
N GLU A 90 1.51 9.95 -15.19
CA GLU A 90 1.87 11.16 -15.94
C GLU A 90 1.20 11.28 -17.33
N GLY A 91 -0.01 10.73 -17.51
CA GLY A 91 -0.60 10.49 -18.84
C GLY A 91 -0.86 11.73 -19.72
N LYS A 92 -0.74 12.96 -19.20
CA LYS A 92 -0.82 14.21 -19.96
C LYS A 92 0.53 14.94 -20.08
N ARG A 93 1.65 14.23 -19.95
CA ARG A 93 2.98 14.84 -20.00
C ARG A 93 3.31 15.38 -21.40
N SER A 94 3.88 16.57 -21.46
CA SER A 94 4.48 17.10 -22.68
C SER A 94 5.74 16.30 -23.06
N ALA A 95 5.74 15.75 -24.27
CA ALA A 95 6.88 15.01 -24.81
C ALA A 95 8.11 15.91 -25.08
N ALA A 96 7.92 17.23 -25.09
CA ALA A 96 9.00 18.19 -25.32
C ALA A 96 9.89 18.41 -24.07
N VAL A 97 9.44 17.97 -22.88
CA VAL A 97 10.11 18.29 -21.61
C VAL A 97 10.94 17.13 -21.09
N ASP A 98 12.25 17.36 -21.01
CA ASP A 98 13.22 16.45 -20.43
C ASP A 98 13.34 16.68 -18.92
N ASN A 99 13.58 17.93 -18.50
CA ASN A 99 13.86 18.26 -17.10
C ASN A 99 12.69 19.03 -16.50
N ILE A 100 12.16 18.55 -15.37
CA ILE A 100 11.06 19.20 -14.66
C ILE A 100 11.57 19.69 -13.32
N TYR A 101 11.29 20.96 -13.04
CA TYR A 101 11.46 21.57 -11.73
C TYR A 101 10.10 21.81 -11.11
N ILE A 102 10.06 21.85 -9.79
CA ILE A 102 8.89 22.34 -9.08
C ILE A 102 9.17 23.73 -8.50
N MET A 103 8.24 24.66 -8.70
CA MET A 103 8.17 25.93 -7.97
C MET A 103 7.10 25.82 -6.88
N TYR A 104 7.54 25.79 -5.62
CA TYR A 104 6.68 25.51 -4.46
C TYR A 104 6.53 26.73 -3.55
N GLY A 105 5.30 27.20 -3.38
CA GLY A 105 4.93 28.26 -2.45
C GLY A 105 4.34 27.72 -1.15
N LYS A 106 5.07 27.85 -0.04
CA LYS A 106 4.58 27.56 1.31
C LYS A 106 4.05 28.85 1.94
N MET A 107 2.73 28.99 2.03
CA MET A 107 2.09 30.22 2.54
C MET A 107 1.78 30.18 4.04
N GLY A 108 1.78 29.00 4.66
CA GLY A 108 1.62 28.87 6.11
C GLY A 108 2.88 29.27 6.87
N GLY A 109 2.71 29.73 8.10
CA GLY A 109 3.82 30.25 8.92
C GLY A 109 4.38 31.53 8.33
N THR A 110 5.68 31.53 8.00
CA THR A 110 6.31 32.60 7.20
C THR A 110 6.25 32.22 5.73
N PRO A 111 5.53 33.00 4.88
CA PRO A 111 5.43 32.73 3.45
C PRO A 111 6.81 32.66 2.79
N GLN A 112 7.05 31.56 2.08
CA GLN A 112 8.32 31.30 1.40
C GLN A 112 8.08 30.55 0.09
N VAL A 113 8.92 30.85 -0.89
CA VAL A 113 8.93 30.19 -2.20
C VAL A 113 10.29 29.55 -2.42
N ARG A 114 10.30 28.30 -2.89
CA ARG A 114 11.52 27.57 -3.25
C ARG A 114 11.29 26.81 -4.55
N PHE A 115 12.37 26.48 -5.22
CA PHE A 115 12.35 25.52 -6.31
C PHE A 115 13.26 24.33 -6.00
N ALA A 116 13.01 23.21 -6.69
CA ALA A 116 13.84 22.01 -6.64
C ALA A 116 13.63 21.18 -7.92
N ASP A 117 14.54 20.25 -8.20
CA ASP A 117 14.30 19.20 -9.19
C ASP A 117 13.07 18.37 -8.80
N TYR A 118 12.20 18.06 -9.76
CA TYR A 118 10.94 17.36 -9.51
C TYR A 118 11.18 15.90 -9.09
N GLY A 119 12.07 15.20 -9.78
CA GLY A 119 12.39 13.80 -9.52
C GLY A 119 13.01 13.61 -8.14
N ASP A 120 13.99 14.46 -7.81
CA ASP A 120 14.69 14.44 -6.52
C ASP A 120 13.76 14.83 -5.36
N SER A 121 12.72 15.61 -5.64
CA SER A 121 11.72 16.00 -4.63
C SER A 121 10.69 14.90 -4.34
N ILE A 122 10.55 13.87 -5.17
CA ILE A 122 9.59 12.77 -4.92
C ILE A 122 10.11 11.90 -3.80
N ILE A 123 9.38 11.81 -2.70
CA ILE A 123 9.75 11.03 -1.51
C ILE A 123 8.92 9.76 -1.32
N HIS A 124 7.72 9.71 -1.91
CA HIS A 124 6.79 8.62 -1.69
C HIS A 124 5.72 8.52 -2.80
N VAL A 125 5.00 7.40 -2.84
CA VAL A 125 3.78 7.24 -3.66
C VAL A 125 2.60 6.96 -2.75
N ARG A 126 1.59 7.81 -2.81
CA ARG A 126 0.29 7.51 -2.18
C ARG A 126 -0.49 6.58 -3.10
N THR A 127 -0.52 5.32 -2.73
CA THR A 127 -1.30 4.30 -3.42
C THR A 127 -2.78 4.49 -3.11
N SER A 128 -3.54 4.97 -4.09
CA SER A 128 -5.00 5.03 -4.11
C SER A 128 -5.48 4.45 -5.46
N HIS A 129 -6.77 4.58 -5.81
CA HIS A 129 -7.30 4.21 -7.14
C HIS A 129 -6.54 4.89 -8.31
N VAL A 130 -5.97 6.08 -8.07
CA VAL A 130 -4.99 6.73 -8.96
C VAL A 130 -3.76 7.04 -8.12
N PRO A 131 -2.68 6.23 -8.20
CA PRO A 131 -1.47 6.46 -7.45
C PRO A 131 -0.88 7.83 -7.78
N ARG A 132 -0.52 8.61 -6.76
CA ARG A 132 0.10 9.94 -6.92
C ARG A 132 1.42 10.01 -6.20
N PHE A 133 2.36 10.76 -6.79
CA PHE A 133 3.58 11.09 -6.09
C PHE A 133 3.30 12.01 -4.91
N GLU A 134 4.09 11.84 -3.88
CA GLU A 134 4.22 12.76 -2.78
C GLU A 134 5.64 13.30 -2.79
N ILE A 135 5.72 14.62 -2.71
CA ILE A 135 6.98 15.36 -2.83
C ILE A 135 7.26 16.12 -1.55
N GLU A 136 8.54 16.37 -1.28
CA GLU A 136 9.01 17.20 -0.18
C GLU A 136 10.23 18.01 -0.61
N ILE A 137 10.11 19.34 -0.58
CA ILE A 137 11.20 20.25 -0.97
C ILE A 137 12.30 20.21 0.09
N GLY A 138 13.54 19.91 -0.33
CA GLY A 138 14.69 19.79 0.56
C GLY A 138 14.80 18.44 1.27
N SER A 139 14.15 17.40 0.72
CA SER A 139 14.37 16.04 1.20
C SER A 139 15.82 15.57 0.97
N GLU A 140 16.36 14.75 1.88
CA GLU A 140 17.74 14.22 1.76
C GLU A 140 17.85 13.05 0.76
N ARG A 141 16.74 12.33 0.53
CA ARG A 141 16.68 11.16 -0.34
C ARG A 141 15.34 11.10 -1.06
N SER A 142 15.41 10.91 -2.37
CA SER A 142 14.23 10.65 -3.18
C SER A 142 13.71 9.22 -2.97
N LEU A 143 12.51 8.95 -3.47
CA LEU A 143 11.96 7.62 -3.65
C LEU A 143 12.85 6.80 -4.59
N PHE A 144 13.39 7.44 -5.63
CA PHE A 144 14.16 6.78 -6.68
C PHE A 144 15.51 6.27 -6.14
N ASP A 145 16.13 7.00 -5.21
CA ASP A 145 17.30 6.53 -4.45
C ASP A 145 16.99 5.27 -3.63
N GLN A 146 15.76 5.16 -3.10
CA GLN A 146 15.35 4.04 -2.25
C GLN A 146 15.02 2.79 -3.06
N ILE A 147 14.49 2.94 -4.28
CA ILE A 147 14.14 1.81 -5.16
C ILE A 147 15.26 1.47 -6.16
N GLY A 148 16.34 2.23 -6.17
CA GLY A 148 17.52 1.95 -6.99
C GLY A 148 17.36 2.27 -8.48
N THR A 149 16.60 3.32 -8.82
CA THR A 149 16.41 3.79 -10.20
C THR A 149 16.53 5.32 -10.27
N THR A 150 16.39 5.91 -11.46
CA THR A 150 16.25 7.36 -11.63
C THR A 150 14.81 7.72 -11.96
N TYR A 151 14.38 8.96 -11.66
CA TYR A 151 13.07 9.44 -12.11
C TYR A 151 12.91 9.32 -13.64
N GLU A 152 13.98 9.65 -14.37
CA GLU A 152 14.02 9.62 -15.84
C GLU A 152 13.85 8.23 -16.43
N ASP A 153 14.33 7.19 -15.76
CA ASP A 153 14.15 5.81 -16.21
C ASP A 153 12.81 5.25 -15.73
N PHE A 154 12.43 5.54 -14.48
CA PHE A 154 11.14 5.14 -13.92
C PHE A 154 9.96 5.69 -14.74
N ARG A 155 10.01 6.94 -15.19
CA ARG A 155 8.90 7.57 -15.92
C ARG A 155 8.62 6.90 -17.26
N LYS A 156 9.62 6.27 -17.89
CA LYS A 156 9.52 5.58 -19.20
C LYS A 156 8.87 4.21 -19.11
N LEU A 157 8.80 3.63 -17.91
CA LEU A 157 8.15 2.35 -17.67
C LEU A 157 6.64 2.46 -17.92
N ASP A 158 6.03 1.33 -18.32
CA ASP A 158 4.58 1.24 -18.34
C ASP A 158 4.00 1.20 -16.91
N MET A 159 2.68 1.28 -16.79
CA MET A 159 2.04 1.30 -15.47
C MET A 159 2.26 -0.01 -14.69
N HIS A 160 2.37 -1.15 -15.37
CA HIS A 160 2.57 -2.44 -14.71
C HIS A 160 3.95 -2.46 -14.04
N ASP A 161 5.00 -2.14 -14.78
CA ASP A 161 6.38 -2.10 -14.29
C ASP A 161 6.58 -1.03 -13.22
N LYS A 162 5.98 0.16 -13.39
CA LYS A 162 5.98 1.20 -12.34
C LYS A 162 5.41 0.68 -11.02
N MET A 163 4.29 -0.05 -11.10
CA MET A 163 3.63 -0.59 -9.92
C MET A 163 4.44 -1.71 -9.28
N THR A 164 5.18 -2.52 -10.04
CA THR A 164 6.10 -3.53 -9.49
C THR A 164 7.12 -2.89 -8.55
N HIS A 165 7.82 -1.85 -9.00
CA HIS A 165 8.78 -1.11 -8.17
C HIS A 165 8.12 -0.47 -6.92
N ILE A 166 6.93 0.13 -7.07
CA ILE A 166 6.21 0.75 -5.95
C ILE A 166 5.78 -0.31 -4.91
N ARG A 167 5.38 -1.50 -5.36
CA ARG A 167 4.99 -2.61 -4.47
C ARG A 167 6.19 -3.14 -3.70
N GLU A 168 7.30 -3.39 -4.38
CA GLU A 168 8.55 -3.84 -3.74
C GLU A 168 9.02 -2.83 -2.67
N TYR A 169 9.00 -1.55 -3.03
CA TYR A 169 9.28 -0.46 -2.11
C TYR A 169 8.36 -0.45 -0.87
N ALA A 170 7.05 -0.61 -1.08
CA ALA A 170 6.07 -0.62 0.00
C ALA A 170 6.25 -1.84 0.92
N ARG A 171 6.53 -3.02 0.35
CA ARG A 171 6.79 -4.26 1.12
C ARG A 171 8.04 -4.17 1.98
N GLY A 172 9.12 -3.57 1.45
CA GLY A 172 10.36 -3.37 2.20
C GLY A 172 10.21 -2.51 3.47
N ARG A 173 9.09 -1.79 3.62
CA ARG A 173 8.78 -0.93 4.77
C ARG A 173 7.81 -1.56 5.77
N LEU A 174 7.29 -2.76 5.50
CA LEU A 174 6.36 -3.45 6.39
C LEU A 174 7.12 -4.06 7.57
N ASN A 175 6.56 -3.92 8.78
CA ASN A 175 7.05 -4.66 9.94
C ASN A 175 6.64 -6.14 9.85
N GLU A 176 7.28 -6.99 10.66
CA GLU A 176 6.92 -8.40 10.80
C GLU A 176 5.43 -8.53 11.19
N GLY A 177 4.64 -9.17 10.32
CA GLY A 177 3.19 -9.33 10.46
C GLY A 177 2.32 -8.23 9.84
N GLU A 178 2.91 -7.17 9.27
CA GLU A 178 2.17 -6.20 8.45
C GLU A 178 2.01 -6.72 7.02
N ARG A 179 0.89 -6.37 6.39
CA ARG A 179 0.50 -6.77 5.03
C ARG A 179 -0.16 -5.60 4.31
N LEU A 180 0.08 -5.49 3.00
CA LEU A 180 -0.63 -4.54 2.15
C LEU A 180 -1.95 -5.17 1.71
N TRP A 181 -3.08 -4.58 2.11
CA TRP A 181 -4.41 -5.15 1.86
C TRP A 181 -4.97 -4.86 0.45
N TRP A 182 -4.24 -4.10 -0.37
CA TRP A 182 -4.72 -3.62 -1.69
C TRP A 182 -3.74 -3.87 -2.85
N LEU A 183 -2.67 -4.65 -2.65
CA LEU A 183 -1.64 -4.87 -3.68
C LEU A 183 -1.36 -6.35 -3.88
N GLU A 184 -2.24 -7.01 -4.62
CA GLU A 184 -1.87 -8.26 -5.28
C GLU A 184 -0.90 -7.97 -6.43
N ASP A 185 0.10 -8.86 -6.58
CA ASP A 185 1.10 -8.86 -7.65
C ASP A 185 0.59 -9.48 -8.96
N LYS A 186 -0.72 -9.68 -9.10
CA LYS A 186 -1.28 -10.29 -10.30
C LYS A 186 -1.66 -9.20 -11.32
N PRO A 187 -1.32 -9.36 -12.61
CA PRO A 187 -1.94 -8.61 -13.70
C PRO A 187 -3.45 -8.52 -13.50
N GLU A 188 -4.08 -7.41 -13.90
CA GLU A 188 -5.52 -7.16 -13.70
C GLU A 188 -6.40 -8.30 -14.26
N ASP A 189 -5.88 -8.96 -15.28
CA ASP A 189 -6.39 -10.12 -16.01
C ASP A 189 -6.12 -11.49 -15.34
N GLU A 190 -5.20 -11.56 -14.37
CA GLU A 190 -4.91 -12.75 -13.56
C GLU A 190 -5.40 -12.65 -12.10
N GLN A 191 -5.95 -11.49 -11.71
CA GLN A 191 -6.59 -11.28 -10.41
C GLN A 191 -7.83 -12.19 -10.28
N THR A 192 -7.58 -13.38 -9.75
CA THR A 192 -8.59 -14.41 -9.45
C THR A 192 -9.39 -14.07 -8.20
N HIS A 193 -9.03 -12.99 -7.50
CA HIS A 193 -9.73 -12.45 -6.34
C HIS A 193 -10.27 -11.06 -6.68
N THR A 194 -11.33 -11.00 -7.47
CA THR A 194 -12.17 -9.80 -7.57
C THR A 194 -12.92 -9.61 -6.27
N LEU A 195 -12.26 -9.01 -5.27
CA LEU A 195 -12.92 -8.58 -4.05
C LEU A 195 -13.98 -7.54 -4.42
N SER A 196 -15.18 -7.69 -3.85
CA SER A 196 -16.22 -6.68 -4.01
C SER A 196 -15.71 -5.32 -3.53
N MET A 197 -15.97 -4.26 -4.31
CA MET A 197 -15.60 -2.88 -3.95
C MET A 197 -16.21 -2.41 -2.63
N GLU A 198 -17.26 -3.10 -2.15
CA GLU A 198 -17.91 -2.86 -0.88
C GLU A 198 -17.22 -3.66 0.24
N ILE A 199 -16.79 -2.99 1.31
CA ILE A 199 -16.28 -3.65 2.52
C ILE A 199 -17.46 -4.35 3.18
N ARG A 200 -17.41 -5.68 3.26
CA ARG A 200 -18.46 -6.49 3.88
C ARG A 200 -18.13 -6.69 5.36
N LEU A 201 -19.10 -6.44 6.24
CA LEU A 201 -18.94 -6.75 7.65
C LEU A 201 -19.17 -8.24 7.89
N TYR A 202 -18.23 -8.90 8.58
CA TYR A 202 -18.34 -10.33 8.91
C TYR A 202 -19.68 -10.65 9.57
N MET A 203 -20.20 -9.75 10.40
CA MET A 203 -21.45 -9.95 11.15
C MET A 203 -22.70 -10.02 10.27
N ASP A 204 -22.65 -9.47 9.07
CA ASP A 204 -23.78 -9.38 8.15
C ASP A 204 -23.80 -10.54 7.14
N LEU A 205 -22.76 -11.37 7.15
CA LEU A 205 -22.64 -12.50 6.24
C LEU A 205 -23.61 -13.65 6.58
N PRO A 206 -24.03 -14.45 5.57
CA PRO A 206 -24.67 -15.75 5.77
C PRO A 206 -23.84 -16.69 6.68
N GLN A 207 -24.51 -17.61 7.38
CA GLN A 207 -23.86 -18.44 8.40
C GLN A 207 -22.87 -19.46 7.83
N ASP A 208 -23.19 -20.04 6.67
CA ASP A 208 -22.31 -20.89 5.88
C ASP A 208 -21.04 -20.14 5.44
N GLU A 209 -21.18 -18.94 4.89
CA GLU A 209 -20.04 -18.11 4.48
C GLU A 209 -19.17 -17.71 5.68
N LYS A 210 -19.78 -17.33 6.81
CA LYS A 210 -19.07 -17.08 8.07
C LYS A 210 -18.20 -18.27 8.47
N ARG A 211 -18.77 -19.47 8.43
CA ARG A 211 -18.08 -20.69 8.85
C ARG A 211 -16.92 -21.03 7.90
N ALA A 212 -17.12 -20.91 6.60
CA ALA A 212 -16.08 -21.13 5.59
C ALA A 212 -14.90 -20.16 5.76
N ILE A 213 -15.16 -18.85 5.78
CA ILE A 213 -14.11 -17.82 5.94
C ILE A 213 -13.37 -17.99 7.28
N ARG A 214 -14.09 -18.35 8.35
CA ARG A 214 -13.45 -18.64 9.63
C ARG A 214 -12.58 -19.88 9.57
N ALA A 215 -13.02 -20.94 8.89
CA ALA A 215 -12.24 -22.17 8.75
C ALA A 215 -10.95 -21.94 7.97
N GLU A 216 -11.00 -21.17 6.88
CA GLU A 216 -9.82 -20.74 6.13
C GLU A 216 -8.84 -19.96 7.03
N ALA A 217 -9.36 -18.99 7.79
CA ALA A 217 -8.53 -18.18 8.68
C ALA A 217 -7.90 -19.01 9.81
N VAL A 218 -8.62 -19.97 10.41
CA VAL A 218 -8.07 -20.91 11.40
C VAL A 218 -7.01 -21.80 10.77
N LEU A 219 -7.29 -22.34 9.59
CA LEU A 219 -6.36 -23.22 8.87
C LEU A 219 -5.06 -22.49 8.56
N LEU A 220 -5.10 -21.28 8.02
CA LEU A 220 -3.86 -20.56 7.70
C LEU A 220 -3.11 -20.10 8.97
N CYS A 221 -3.81 -19.88 10.08
CA CYS A 221 -3.26 -19.24 11.28
C CYS A 221 -3.37 -20.11 12.55
N PRO A 222 -2.52 -21.16 12.72
CA PRO A 222 -2.55 -22.04 13.89
C PRO A 222 -2.32 -21.33 15.25
N GLN A 223 -1.72 -20.14 15.25
CA GLN A 223 -1.51 -19.29 16.43
C GLN A 223 -2.81 -18.89 17.16
N VAL A 224 -3.99 -19.04 16.52
CA VAL A 224 -5.28 -18.86 17.20
C VAL A 224 -5.43 -19.75 18.44
N CYS A 225 -4.78 -20.91 18.46
CA CYS A 225 -4.73 -21.85 19.59
C CYS A 225 -3.93 -21.34 20.79
N GLY A 226 -3.19 -20.24 20.63
CA GLY A 226 -2.40 -19.60 21.66
C GLY A 226 -3.16 -19.22 22.93
N GLY A 227 -2.44 -19.09 24.04
CA GLY A 227 -3.02 -18.67 25.32
C GLY A 227 -3.72 -17.31 25.26
N GLY A 228 -4.70 -17.06 26.14
CA GLY A 228 -5.49 -15.82 26.14
C GLY A 228 -4.69 -14.53 26.36
N ARG A 229 -3.46 -14.63 26.89
CA ARG A 229 -2.55 -13.50 27.11
C ARG A 229 -1.64 -13.21 25.90
N GLN A 230 -1.60 -14.09 24.91
CA GLN A 230 -0.81 -13.88 23.70
C GLN A 230 -1.43 -12.75 22.88
N ARG A 231 -0.70 -11.63 22.80
CA ARG A 231 -1.12 -10.47 22.01
C ARG A 231 -1.03 -10.84 20.53
N ARG A 232 -1.90 -10.24 19.71
CA ARG A 232 -1.90 -10.35 18.23
C ARG A 232 -2.16 -11.74 17.63
N LYS A 233 -2.51 -12.77 18.41
CA LYS A 233 -2.83 -14.11 17.86
C LYS A 233 -4.04 -14.17 16.91
N TYR A 234 -4.81 -13.09 16.84
CA TYR A 234 -5.93 -12.92 15.89
C TYR A 234 -5.62 -11.91 14.79
N THR A 235 -4.42 -11.34 14.74
CA THR A 235 -4.04 -10.34 13.72
C THR A 235 -4.05 -10.97 12.33
N ASP A 236 -3.32 -12.06 12.12
CA ASP A 236 -3.22 -12.70 10.80
C ASP A 236 -4.55 -13.29 10.29
N PRO A 237 -5.39 -13.92 11.13
CA PRO A 237 -6.75 -14.30 10.74
C PRO A 237 -7.58 -13.12 10.22
N VAL A 238 -7.52 -11.96 10.89
CA VAL A 238 -8.26 -10.76 10.46
C VAL A 238 -7.69 -10.18 9.19
N SER A 239 -6.36 -10.13 9.08
CA SER A 239 -5.66 -9.70 7.88
C SER A 239 -6.03 -10.57 6.68
N TYR A 240 -6.17 -11.89 6.87
CA TYR A 240 -6.63 -12.82 5.84
C TYR A 240 -8.07 -12.49 5.39
N MET A 241 -9.00 -12.39 6.34
CA MET A 241 -10.41 -12.09 6.04
C MET A 241 -10.55 -10.76 5.27
N MET A 242 -9.76 -9.75 5.65
CA MET A 242 -9.79 -8.46 4.97
C MET A 242 -9.15 -8.52 3.58
N SER A 243 -7.95 -9.09 3.47
CA SER A 243 -7.13 -9.00 2.25
C SER A 243 -7.51 -10.01 1.17
N TYR A 244 -8.07 -11.17 1.55
CA TYR A 244 -8.39 -12.26 0.61
C TYR A 244 -9.89 -12.53 0.48
N ARG A 245 -10.71 -11.97 1.38
CA ARG A 245 -12.17 -12.10 1.33
C ARG A 245 -12.90 -10.76 1.31
N GLY A 246 -12.22 -9.63 1.49
CA GLY A 246 -12.86 -8.31 1.52
C GLY A 246 -13.78 -8.12 2.72
N VAL A 247 -13.56 -8.91 3.78
CA VAL A 247 -14.43 -8.98 4.96
C VAL A 247 -13.75 -8.35 6.16
N LEU A 248 -14.36 -7.28 6.67
CA LEU A 248 -13.94 -6.63 7.90
C LEU A 248 -14.53 -7.36 9.11
N CYS A 249 -13.66 -7.80 10.02
CA CYS A 249 -14.04 -8.48 11.25
C CYS A 249 -13.63 -7.68 12.51
N PRO A 250 -14.47 -6.75 12.99
CA PRO A 250 -14.14 -5.93 14.16
C PRO A 250 -14.11 -6.71 15.48
N GLN A 251 -14.75 -7.88 15.54
CA GLN A 251 -14.94 -8.69 16.76
C GLN A 251 -14.12 -9.98 16.75
N ALA A 252 -12.95 -9.96 16.12
CA ALA A 252 -12.13 -11.14 15.84
C ALA A 252 -11.95 -12.11 17.02
N ARG A 253 -11.71 -11.60 18.24
CA ARG A 253 -11.55 -12.45 19.43
C ARG A 253 -12.75 -13.37 19.67
N ASP A 254 -13.95 -12.83 19.51
CA ASP A 254 -15.17 -13.52 19.87
C ASP A 254 -15.51 -14.61 18.84
N LEU A 255 -15.04 -14.50 17.60
CA LEU A 255 -15.18 -15.53 16.56
C LEU A 255 -14.47 -16.84 16.90
N PHE A 256 -13.41 -16.78 17.71
CA PHE A 256 -12.59 -17.95 18.07
C PHE A 256 -12.73 -18.37 19.53
N SER A 257 -13.27 -17.51 20.41
CA SER A 257 -13.23 -17.79 21.86
C SER A 257 -14.50 -17.45 22.63
N ALA A 258 -15.58 -17.02 21.97
CA ALA A 258 -16.86 -16.76 22.63
C ALA A 258 -17.72 -18.03 22.81
N GLY A 259 -18.64 -18.01 23.77
CA GLY A 259 -19.58 -19.12 23.98
C GLY A 259 -20.52 -19.37 22.79
N SER A 260 -20.86 -18.32 22.04
CA SER A 260 -21.70 -18.42 20.83
C SER A 260 -21.07 -19.29 19.74
N VAL A 261 -19.74 -19.40 19.72
CA VAL A 261 -19.00 -20.20 18.73
C VAL A 261 -18.56 -21.57 19.26
N ALA A 262 -18.48 -21.72 20.58
CA ALA A 262 -18.11 -22.97 21.27
C ALA A 262 -19.32 -23.87 21.60
N GLY A 263 -20.53 -23.43 21.28
CA GLY A 263 -21.79 -24.14 21.55
C GLY A 263 -22.38 -23.88 22.95
N PRO A 264 -23.59 -24.39 23.23
CA PRO A 264 -24.39 -24.01 24.40
C PRO A 264 -23.84 -24.49 25.75
N ALA A 265 -22.94 -25.49 25.75
CA ALA A 265 -22.35 -26.03 26.98
C ALA A 265 -21.36 -25.04 27.62
N ARG A 266 -21.44 -24.87 28.94
CA ARG A 266 -20.54 -24.02 29.73
C ARG A 266 -19.34 -24.84 30.23
N GLY A 267 -18.16 -24.21 30.28
CA GLY A 267 -16.91 -24.86 30.68
C GLY A 267 -16.12 -25.47 29.50
N GLY A 268 -14.88 -25.89 29.75
CA GLY A 268 -13.95 -26.43 28.73
C GLY A 268 -13.21 -25.36 27.91
N HIS A 269 -12.39 -25.79 26.95
CA HIS A 269 -11.59 -24.90 26.10
C HIS A 269 -12.43 -24.38 24.93
N TYR A 270 -12.77 -23.08 24.97
CA TYR A 270 -13.69 -22.50 23.98
C TYR A 270 -13.09 -22.43 22.58
N VAL A 271 -11.77 -22.21 22.48
CA VAL A 271 -11.05 -22.23 21.20
C VAL A 271 -11.14 -23.62 20.56
N GLU A 272 -10.79 -24.65 21.31
CA GLU A 272 -10.89 -26.05 20.87
C GLU A 272 -12.28 -26.38 20.33
N ARG A 273 -13.33 -26.07 21.10
CA ARG A 273 -14.72 -26.33 20.68
C ARG A 273 -15.13 -25.50 19.46
N SER A 274 -14.67 -24.25 19.36
CA SER A 274 -14.95 -23.41 18.21
C SER A 274 -14.34 -23.96 16.92
N ILE A 275 -13.16 -24.58 17.01
CA ILE A 275 -12.45 -25.22 15.90
C ILE A 275 -13.11 -26.56 15.59
N MET A 276 -13.44 -27.34 16.61
CA MET A 276 -14.19 -28.61 16.46
C MET A 276 -15.50 -28.38 15.69
N ALA A 277 -16.17 -27.26 15.96
CA ALA A 277 -17.40 -26.91 15.28
C ALA A 277 -17.24 -26.56 13.80
N ILE A 278 -16.03 -26.42 13.24
CA ILE A 278 -15.77 -26.08 11.82
C ILE A 278 -14.75 -27.01 11.13
N GLN A 279 -14.54 -28.21 11.67
CA GLN A 279 -13.53 -29.13 11.13
C GLN A 279 -13.82 -29.55 9.69
N ASP A 280 -15.09 -29.67 9.32
CA ASP A 280 -15.48 -30.04 7.96
C ASP A 280 -15.14 -28.92 6.99
N GLU A 281 -15.46 -27.67 7.31
CA GLU A 281 -15.07 -26.51 6.52
C GLU A 281 -13.53 -26.34 6.46
N MET A 282 -12.80 -26.71 7.51
CA MET A 282 -11.33 -26.69 7.47
C MET A 282 -10.76 -27.74 6.53
N ARG A 283 -11.40 -28.92 6.41
CA ARG A 283 -11.01 -29.95 5.44
C ARG A 283 -11.25 -29.48 4.01
N GLU A 284 -12.39 -28.85 3.76
CA GLU A 284 -12.71 -28.25 2.47
C GLU A 284 -11.66 -27.19 2.10
N ALA A 285 -11.39 -26.25 3.01
CA ALA A 285 -10.37 -25.22 2.82
C ALA A 285 -8.97 -25.80 2.55
N ALA A 286 -8.59 -26.87 3.26
CA ALA A 286 -7.33 -27.57 3.01
C ALA A 286 -7.26 -28.15 1.59
N ALA A 287 -8.39 -28.51 0.97
CA ALA A 287 -8.42 -29.02 -0.39
C ALA A 287 -8.36 -27.91 -1.46
N TYR A 288 -9.12 -26.83 -1.31
CA TYR A 288 -9.28 -25.83 -2.37
C TYR A 288 -8.37 -24.60 -2.26
N LEU A 289 -7.81 -24.27 -1.09
CA LEU A 289 -6.94 -23.09 -0.97
C LEU A 289 -5.66 -23.26 -1.80
N GLU A 290 -5.25 -22.17 -2.45
CA GLU A 290 -4.09 -22.15 -3.34
C GLU A 290 -2.77 -22.41 -2.56
N PRO A 291 -1.81 -23.19 -3.10
CA PRO A 291 -0.52 -23.44 -2.47
C PRO A 291 0.24 -22.17 -2.04
N ALA A 292 0.10 -21.07 -2.80
CA ALA A 292 0.75 -19.79 -2.52
C ALA A 292 0.39 -19.23 -1.13
N LEU A 293 -0.85 -19.45 -0.65
CA LEU A 293 -1.26 -19.03 0.69
C LEU A 293 -0.52 -19.79 1.79
N PHE A 294 -0.19 -21.07 1.57
CA PHE A 294 0.57 -21.86 2.54
C PHE A 294 2.05 -21.46 2.53
N VAL A 295 2.62 -21.15 1.37
CA VAL A 295 3.96 -20.55 1.30
C VAL A 295 3.99 -19.23 2.06
N GLU A 296 2.99 -18.36 1.89
CA GLU A 296 2.92 -17.07 2.59
C GLU A 296 2.75 -17.23 4.12
N TYR A 297 1.76 -18.01 4.56
CA TYR A 297 1.39 -18.07 5.98
C TYR A 297 2.22 -19.09 6.78
N TRP A 298 2.71 -20.14 6.13
CA TRP A 298 3.45 -21.23 6.78
C TRP A 298 4.93 -21.26 6.42
N GLY A 299 5.36 -20.52 5.39
CA GLY A 299 6.73 -20.53 4.89
C GLY A 299 7.09 -21.78 4.08
N SER A 300 6.11 -22.62 3.73
CA SER A 300 6.34 -23.90 3.06
C SER A 300 5.13 -24.32 2.22
N ASP A 301 5.39 -24.88 1.04
CA ASP A 301 4.35 -25.55 0.25
C ASP A 301 4.04 -26.92 0.85
N VAL A 302 2.76 -27.14 1.18
CA VAL A 302 2.28 -28.37 1.82
C VAL A 302 1.16 -28.96 0.96
N PRO A 303 1.28 -30.22 0.52
CA PRO A 303 0.26 -30.89 -0.27
C PRO A 303 -1.11 -30.90 0.42
N PRO A 304 -2.22 -30.76 -0.33
CA PRO A 304 -3.58 -30.71 0.23
C PRO A 304 -3.90 -31.80 1.25
N ASP A 305 -3.44 -33.04 1.01
CA ASP A 305 -3.70 -34.19 1.87
C ASP A 305 -2.88 -34.20 3.17
N GLN A 306 -1.88 -33.32 3.29
CA GLN A 306 -1.02 -33.19 4.48
C GLN A 306 -1.31 -31.93 5.31
N ARG A 307 -2.04 -30.95 4.77
CA ARG A 307 -2.26 -29.64 5.41
C ARG A 307 -2.89 -29.75 6.80
N ILE A 308 -3.85 -30.64 7.02
CA ILE A 308 -4.48 -30.81 8.35
C ILE A 308 -3.48 -31.36 9.38
N ILE A 309 -2.67 -32.33 8.99
CA ILE A 309 -1.65 -32.90 9.88
C ILE A 309 -0.56 -31.88 10.19
N GLU A 310 -0.12 -31.11 9.20
CA GLU A 310 0.84 -30.02 9.39
C GLU A 310 0.27 -28.91 10.26
N TRP A 311 -1.00 -28.56 10.06
CA TRP A 311 -1.69 -27.59 10.90
C TRP A 311 -1.71 -28.03 12.36
N LEU A 312 -2.02 -29.30 12.65
CA LEU A 312 -1.99 -29.85 14.01
C LEU A 312 -0.61 -29.70 14.66
N LYS A 313 0.47 -30.05 13.95
CA LYS A 313 1.85 -29.89 14.45
C LYS A 313 2.13 -28.44 14.84
N ARG A 314 1.74 -27.49 13.99
CA ARG A 314 1.94 -26.05 14.25
C ARG A 314 1.06 -25.56 15.38
N ALA A 315 -0.21 -25.97 15.42
CA ALA A 315 -1.17 -25.58 16.43
C ALA A 315 -0.75 -26.07 17.83
N ASP A 316 -0.20 -27.28 17.93
CA ASP A 316 0.34 -27.82 19.19
C ASP A 316 1.52 -27.00 19.74
N VAL A 317 2.34 -26.39 18.88
CA VAL A 317 3.42 -25.49 19.32
C VAL A 317 2.87 -24.21 19.96
N TYR A 318 1.74 -23.70 19.45
CA TYR A 318 1.12 -22.48 19.97
C TYR A 318 0.23 -22.73 21.18
N ALA A 319 -0.42 -23.88 21.26
CA ALA A 319 -1.40 -24.16 22.28
C ALA A 319 -0.77 -24.26 23.67
N VAL A 320 -1.39 -23.62 24.66
CA VAL A 320 -0.87 -23.54 26.04
C VAL A 320 -1.71 -24.37 26.99
N ASP A 321 -3.04 -24.23 26.92
CA ASP A 321 -3.95 -24.79 27.90
C ASP A 321 -4.58 -26.14 27.46
N PHE A 322 -4.37 -26.54 26.20
CA PHE A 322 -4.86 -27.78 25.60
C PHE A 322 -3.93 -28.22 24.47
N THR A 323 -4.07 -29.45 23.99
CA THR A 323 -3.30 -29.97 22.85
C THR A 323 -4.25 -30.27 21.68
N PRO A 324 -4.28 -29.42 20.63
CA PRO A 324 -5.10 -29.62 19.44
C PRO A 324 -5.10 -31.05 18.89
N SER A 325 -3.94 -31.70 18.76
CA SER A 325 -3.85 -33.07 18.23
C SER A 325 -4.52 -34.14 19.10
N GLN A 326 -4.74 -33.89 20.39
CA GLN A 326 -5.41 -34.87 21.24
C GLN A 326 -6.92 -34.98 20.97
N ASN A 327 -7.54 -33.89 20.49
CA ASN A 327 -9.00 -33.79 20.41
C ASN A 327 -9.52 -33.45 19.00
N LEU A 328 -8.68 -32.92 18.11
CA LEU A 328 -9.07 -32.46 16.78
C LEU A 328 -8.55 -33.38 15.66
N PHE A 329 -9.31 -33.51 14.56
CA PHE A 329 -8.90 -34.22 13.34
C PHE A 329 -8.41 -35.66 13.58
N LEU A 330 -9.08 -36.39 14.48
CA LEU A 330 -8.69 -37.75 14.88
C LEU A 330 -8.71 -38.75 13.72
N THR A 331 -9.55 -38.52 12.72
CA THR A 331 -9.65 -39.38 11.53
C THR A 331 -8.39 -39.26 10.68
N GLU A 332 -7.95 -38.04 10.39
CA GLU A 332 -6.75 -37.75 9.61
C GLU A 332 -5.51 -38.34 10.29
N GLN A 333 -5.42 -38.20 11.61
CA GLN A 333 -4.32 -38.75 12.39
C GLN A 333 -4.24 -40.29 12.32
N ARG A 334 -5.38 -40.99 12.35
CA ARG A 334 -5.41 -42.46 12.18
C ARG A 334 -4.99 -42.88 10.78
N ILE A 335 -5.41 -42.15 9.76
CA ILE A 335 -5.01 -42.40 8.36
C ILE A 335 -3.49 -42.25 8.22
N GLU A 336 -2.92 -41.18 8.77
CA GLU A 336 -1.49 -40.91 8.73
C GLU A 336 -0.67 -41.97 9.48
N GLN A 337 -1.13 -42.38 10.66
CA GLN A 337 -0.51 -43.49 11.41
C GLN A 337 -0.55 -44.80 10.62
N SER A 338 -1.65 -45.08 9.91
CA SER A 338 -1.79 -46.29 9.09
C SER A 338 -0.84 -46.27 7.88
N LYS A 339 -0.63 -45.10 7.24
CA LYS A 339 0.37 -44.95 6.17
C LYS A 339 1.79 -45.23 6.67
N ASN A 340 2.13 -44.74 7.86
CA ASN A 340 3.45 -44.95 8.46
C ASN A 340 3.70 -46.42 8.88
N VAL A 341 2.67 -47.16 9.27
CA VAL A 341 2.77 -48.59 9.60
C VAL A 341 2.81 -49.47 8.35
N SER A 342 2.16 -49.04 7.26
CA SER A 342 2.11 -49.78 5.98
C SER A 342 3.32 -49.54 5.07
N GLY A 343 4.22 -48.61 5.45
CA GLY A 343 5.43 -48.22 4.71
C GLY A 343 6.70 -48.95 5.16
N VAL A 344 6.59 -50.15 5.74
CA VAL A 344 7.71 -51.10 5.95
C VAL A 344 7.76 -52.10 4.81
#